data_AF-A0A5C6BET5-F1
#
_entry.id   AF-A0A5C6BET5-F1
#
_cell.length_a   1.000
_cell.length_b   1.000
_cell.length_c   1.000
_cell.angle_alpha   90.00
_cell.angle_beta   90.00
_cell.angle_gamma   90.00
#
_symmetry.space_group_name_H-M   'P 1'
#
loop_
_entity.id
_entity.type
_entity.pdbx_description
1 polymer ?
#
loop_
_entity_poly.entity_id
_entity_poly.type
_entity_poly.pdbx_seq_one_letter_code
_entity_poly.pdbx_strand_id
1 'polypeptide(L)'
;MSIQVTCPHCYKRFQVSDKFAGKSGPCPACKKSIKVPELTEQVVVHAPVDDSPKDSKGRSVLKPITAEDPVLTNRMLFIATGCVVGLFAIALGFRISGGVPLGAQILGAILLAPPLTRIGYTFVHDRELAPYTGVELRNRVLVCSALFVATWIVYAFIPGYVFELDAPREMSWTIAAVTFCVMLVLGTFASVACFELEFPNGLAHAGFYYSIVIILALVAGVTLAGVEPTGGRRVIPDSAVEMPAQPAAR
;
A
#
# COMPACT_ATOMS: atom_id res chain seq x y z
N MET A 1 -9.63 38.19 -37.09
CA MET A 1 -9.25 36.81 -36.75
C MET A 1 -8.32 36.27 -37.83
N SER A 2 -7.69 35.12 -37.58
CA SER A 2 -6.83 34.43 -38.54
C SER A 2 -7.44 33.07 -38.87
N ILE A 3 -7.58 32.77 -40.15
CA ILE A 3 -8.08 31.49 -40.66
C ILE A 3 -6.87 30.57 -40.85
N GLN A 4 -6.91 29.39 -40.22
CA GLN A 4 -5.90 28.37 -40.42
C GLN A 4 -6.21 27.60 -41.70
N VAL A 5 -5.37 27.76 -42.72
CA VAL A 5 -5.54 27.12 -44.02
C VAL A 5 -4.47 26.05 -44.20
N THR A 6 -4.89 24.87 -44.67
CA THR A 6 -3.99 23.80 -45.08
C THR A 6 -3.93 23.76 -46.61
N CYS A 7 -2.74 23.92 -47.19
CA CYS A 7 -2.61 23.84 -48.65
C CYS A 7 -2.80 22.39 -49.14
N PRO A 8 -3.66 22.12 -50.15
CA PRO A 8 -3.85 20.77 -50.69
C PRO A 8 -2.64 20.25 -51.48
N HIS A 9 -1.68 21.10 -51.85
CA HIS A 9 -0.55 20.71 -52.69
C HIS A 9 0.74 20.46 -51.92
N CYS A 10 0.97 21.19 -50.81
CA CYS A 10 2.19 21.04 -50.01
C CYS A 10 1.92 20.70 -48.54
N TYR A 11 0.65 20.60 -48.15
CA TYR A 11 0.17 20.23 -46.81
C TYR A 11 0.68 21.11 -45.66
N LYS A 12 1.40 22.20 -45.97
CA LYS A 12 1.80 23.19 -44.97
C LYS A 12 0.58 23.98 -44.52
N ARG A 13 0.47 24.13 -43.20
CA ARG A 13 -0.55 24.93 -42.52
C ARG A 13 -0.03 26.33 -42.32
N PHE A 14 -0.84 27.34 -42.60
CA PHE A 14 -0.50 28.73 -42.38
C PHE A 14 -1.74 29.56 -42.04
N GLN A 15 -1.53 30.70 -41.41
CA GLN A 15 -2.59 31.59 -40.95
C GLN A 15 -2.77 32.73 -41.95
N VAL A 16 -3.99 32.93 -42.43
CA VAL A 16 -4.35 34.07 -43.31
C VAL A 16 -5.37 34.95 -42.63
N SER A 17 -5.36 36.25 -42.88
CA SER A 17 -6.37 37.16 -42.32
C SER A 17 -7.76 36.87 -42.90
N ASP A 18 -8.82 37.09 -42.11
CA ASP A 18 -10.21 36.89 -42.54
C ASP A 18 -10.60 37.66 -43.82
N LYS A 19 -9.89 38.74 -44.18
CA LYS A 19 -10.11 39.52 -45.42
C LYS A 19 -9.95 38.69 -46.71
N PHE A 20 -9.30 37.53 -46.60
CA PHE A 20 -9.07 36.58 -47.69
C PHE A 20 -10.03 35.39 -47.66
N ALA A 21 -10.99 35.34 -46.73
CA ALA A 21 -12.02 34.30 -46.71
C ALA A 21 -12.74 34.21 -48.08
N GLY A 22 -12.91 32.99 -48.59
CA GLY A 22 -13.54 32.70 -49.88
C GLY A 22 -12.74 33.10 -51.13
N LYS A 23 -11.60 33.80 -50.98
CA LYS A 23 -10.77 34.25 -52.11
C LYS A 23 -9.69 33.22 -52.45
N SER A 24 -9.30 33.18 -53.72
CA SER A 24 -8.17 32.36 -54.20
C SER A 24 -6.88 33.17 -54.21
N GLY A 25 -5.79 32.57 -53.74
CA GLY A 25 -4.47 33.20 -53.70
C GLY A 25 -3.32 32.19 -53.74
N PRO A 26 -2.10 32.62 -54.09
CA PRO A 26 -0.93 31.73 -54.12
C PRO A 26 -0.54 31.31 -52.71
N CYS A 27 -0.26 30.01 -52.53
CA CYS A 27 0.30 29.50 -51.27
C CYS A 27 1.69 30.11 -51.01
N PRO A 28 2.00 30.61 -49.81
CA PRO A 28 3.29 31.21 -49.49
C PRO A 28 4.47 30.21 -49.57
N ALA A 29 4.20 28.90 -49.50
CA ALA A 29 5.23 27.87 -49.53
C ALA A 29 5.49 27.28 -50.94
N CYS A 30 4.44 27.01 -51.72
CA CYS A 30 4.57 26.32 -53.02
C CYS A 30 4.07 27.14 -54.20
N LYS A 31 3.57 28.37 -53.97
CA LYS A 31 3.06 29.34 -54.95
C LYS A 31 1.87 28.87 -55.79
N LYS A 32 1.41 27.62 -55.65
CA LYS A 32 0.19 27.11 -56.29
C LYS A 32 -1.04 27.82 -55.72
N SER A 33 -2.02 28.10 -56.58
CA SER A 33 -3.27 28.76 -56.21
C SER A 33 -4.10 27.86 -55.30
N ILE A 34 -4.56 28.40 -54.18
CA ILE A 34 -5.47 27.72 -53.25
C ILE A 34 -6.67 28.62 -52.96
N LYS A 35 -7.84 28.02 -52.76
CA LYS A 35 -9.03 28.73 -52.28
C LYS A 35 -9.02 28.73 -50.75
N VAL A 36 -9.10 29.90 -50.14
CA VAL A 36 -9.27 30.03 -48.69
C VAL A 36 -10.73 29.71 -48.33
N PRO A 37 -10.99 28.87 -47.32
CA PRO A 37 -12.35 28.57 -46.86
C PRO A 37 -13.15 29.84 -46.54
N GLU A 38 -14.47 29.76 -46.69
CA GLU A 38 -15.35 30.87 -46.32
C GLU A 38 -15.44 30.98 -44.79
N LEU A 39 -15.67 32.19 -44.29
CA LEU A 39 -15.74 32.44 -42.84
C LEU A 39 -16.91 31.67 -42.19
N THR A 40 -17.95 31.37 -42.97
CA THR A 40 -19.14 30.60 -42.58
C THR A 40 -18.87 29.10 -42.43
N GLU A 41 -17.77 28.59 -42.99
CA GLU A 41 -17.39 27.17 -42.97
C GLU A 41 -16.52 26.82 -41.74
N GLN A 42 -16.23 27.80 -40.88
CA GLN A 42 -15.63 27.49 -39.58
C GLN A 42 -16.62 26.69 -38.76
N VAL A 43 -16.27 25.42 -38.52
CA VAL A 43 -16.95 24.55 -37.57
C VAL A 43 -16.77 25.16 -36.19
N VAL A 44 -17.75 25.95 -35.77
CA VAL A 44 -17.91 26.34 -34.37
C VAL A 44 -18.22 25.06 -33.63
N VAL A 45 -17.20 24.49 -32.98
CA VAL A 45 -17.39 23.37 -32.07
C VAL A 45 -18.17 23.91 -30.90
N HIS A 46 -19.50 23.80 -30.97
CA HIS A 46 -20.35 24.01 -29.82
C HIS A 46 -19.98 22.92 -28.81
N ALA A 47 -19.39 23.32 -27.69
CA ALA A 47 -19.33 22.44 -26.54
C ALA A 47 -20.76 21.95 -26.27
N PRO A 48 -20.96 20.65 -25.93
CA PRO A 48 -22.26 20.14 -25.56
C PRO A 48 -22.90 21.09 -24.55
N VAL A 49 -24.13 21.54 -24.84
CA VAL A 49 -24.87 22.39 -23.91
C VAL A 49 -25.06 21.56 -22.65
N ASP A 50 -24.59 22.08 -21.52
CA ASP A 50 -24.74 21.43 -20.22
C ASP A 50 -26.21 21.51 -19.80
N ASP A 51 -26.98 20.49 -20.20
CA ASP A 51 -28.42 20.30 -19.97
C ASP A 51 -28.75 19.95 -18.50
N SER A 52 -27.77 20.08 -17.60
CA SER A 52 -27.99 19.92 -16.17
C SER A 52 -29.04 20.93 -15.65
N PRO A 53 -30.01 20.50 -14.83
CA PRO A 53 -30.98 21.38 -14.20
C PRO A 53 -30.29 22.59 -13.56
N LYS A 54 -30.74 23.81 -13.92
CA LYS A 54 -30.16 25.07 -13.43
C LYS A 54 -31.05 25.71 -12.36
N ASP A 55 -30.45 26.42 -11.42
CA ASP A 55 -31.17 27.25 -10.45
C ASP A 55 -31.69 28.55 -11.11
N SER A 56 -32.44 29.34 -10.34
CA SER A 56 -32.92 30.66 -10.78
C SER A 56 -31.81 31.67 -11.12
N LYS A 57 -30.54 31.32 -10.83
CA LYS A 57 -29.33 32.10 -11.12
C LYS A 57 -28.48 31.48 -12.23
N GLY A 58 -28.98 30.47 -12.94
CA GLY A 58 -28.30 29.80 -14.06
C GLY A 58 -27.18 28.84 -13.66
N ARG A 59 -27.03 28.48 -12.38
CA ARG A 59 -26.01 27.55 -11.88
C ARG A 59 -26.56 26.12 -11.95
N SER A 60 -25.74 25.14 -12.34
CA SER A 60 -26.16 23.74 -12.28
C SER A 60 -26.43 23.31 -10.85
N VAL A 61 -27.65 22.84 -10.62
CA VAL A 61 -28.13 22.32 -9.32
C VAL A 61 -27.50 20.96 -9.05
N LEU A 62 -27.27 20.16 -10.10
CA LEU A 62 -26.66 18.83 -10.01
C LEU A 62 -25.14 18.88 -10.22
N LYS A 63 -24.44 19.82 -9.58
CA LYS A 63 -22.99 19.82 -9.65
C LYS A 63 -22.46 18.55 -8.95
N PRO A 64 -21.65 17.71 -9.63
CA PRO A 64 -21.05 16.54 -8.98
C PRO A 64 -20.27 16.97 -7.74
N ILE A 65 -20.41 16.20 -6.66
CA ILE A 65 -19.59 16.37 -5.46
C ILE A 65 -18.17 16.00 -5.86
N THR A 66 -17.34 17.01 -6.12
CA THR A 66 -15.91 16.79 -6.37
C THR A 66 -15.25 16.38 -5.06
N ALA A 67 -14.54 15.25 -5.08
CA ALA A 67 -13.67 14.87 -3.99
C ALA A 67 -12.58 15.94 -3.82
N GLU A 68 -12.46 16.49 -2.61
CA GLU A 68 -11.36 17.38 -2.25
C GLU A 68 -10.23 16.56 -1.64
N ASP A 69 -9.04 16.65 -2.24
CA ASP A 69 -7.87 16.00 -1.66
C ASP A 69 -7.47 16.69 -0.35
N PRO A 70 -7.09 15.91 0.69
CA PRO A 70 -6.66 16.47 1.96
C PRO A 70 -5.40 17.31 1.74
N VAL A 71 -5.46 18.59 2.14
CA VAL A 71 -4.32 19.51 2.01
C VAL A 71 -3.21 19.12 2.98
N LEU A 72 -2.10 18.62 2.45
CA LEU A 72 -0.93 18.26 3.26
C LEU A 72 -0.27 19.52 3.82
N THR A 73 -0.53 19.81 5.09
CA THR A 73 0.05 20.96 5.79
C THR A 73 1.44 20.61 6.33
N ASN A 74 2.40 21.55 6.30
CA ASN A 74 3.75 21.36 6.88
C ASN A 74 3.72 20.83 8.32
N ARG A 75 2.76 21.30 9.13
CA ARG A 75 2.53 20.79 10.49
C ARG A 75 2.24 19.30 10.53
N MET A 76 1.40 18.79 9.63
CA MET A 76 1.08 17.36 9.54
C MET A 76 2.31 16.56 9.12
N LEU A 77 3.09 17.10 8.17
CA LEU A 77 4.34 16.49 7.73
C LEU A 77 5.35 16.38 8.89
N PHE A 78 5.59 17.46 9.64
CA PHE A 78 6.51 17.43 10.79
C PHE A 78 6.05 16.45 11.88
N ILE A 79 4.75 16.37 12.16
CA ILE A 79 4.20 15.40 13.13
C ILE A 79 4.43 13.96 12.62
N ALA A 80 4.10 13.68 11.36
CA ALA A 80 4.29 12.35 10.79
C ALA A 80 5.76 11.94 10.80
N THR A 81 6.66 12.81 10.35
CA THR A 81 8.11 12.57 10.39
C THR A 81 8.60 12.38 11.83
N GLY A 82 8.14 13.21 12.77
CA GLY A 82 8.49 13.09 14.18
C GLY A 82 8.05 11.75 14.80
N CYS A 83 6.85 11.28 14.48
CA CYS A 83 6.36 9.97 14.92
C CYS A 83 7.21 8.82 14.35
N VAL A 84 7.52 8.87 13.05
CA VAL A 84 8.36 7.85 12.41
C VAL A 84 9.75 7.84 13.06
N VAL A 85 10.43 8.97 13.13
CA VAL A 85 11.76 9.08 13.75
C VAL A 85 11.73 8.64 15.22
N GLY A 86 10.70 9.04 15.96
CA GLY A 86 10.51 8.62 17.36
C GLY A 86 10.37 7.11 17.52
N LEU A 87 9.59 6.44 16.67
CA LEU A 87 9.44 4.98 16.70
C LEU A 87 10.77 4.25 16.43
N PHE A 88 11.53 4.71 15.42
CA PHE A 88 12.85 4.15 15.14
C PHE A 88 13.86 4.44 16.26
N ALA A 89 13.81 5.61 16.88
CA ALA A 89 14.67 5.95 18.01
C ALA A 89 14.36 5.06 19.24
N ILE A 90 13.07 4.82 19.53
CA ILE A 90 12.65 3.90 20.60
C ILE A 90 13.14 2.48 20.30
N ALA A 91 12.94 1.98 19.07
CA ALA A 91 13.41 0.66 18.66
C ALA A 91 14.94 0.54 18.82
N LEU A 92 15.71 1.51 18.31
CA LEU A 92 17.16 1.53 18.46
C LEU A 92 17.59 1.60 19.94
N GLY A 93 16.86 2.36 20.76
CA GLY A 93 17.07 2.43 22.21
C GLY A 93 16.99 1.05 22.87
N PHE A 94 15.95 0.27 22.56
CA PHE A 94 15.83 -1.11 23.04
C PHE A 94 16.96 -2.03 22.55
N ARG A 95 17.39 -1.85 21.30
CA ARG A 95 18.52 -2.61 20.76
C ARG A 95 19.80 -2.35 21.56
N ILE A 96 20.09 -1.08 21.84
CA ILE A 96 21.28 -0.66 22.59
C ILE A 96 21.20 -1.12 24.06
N SER A 97 20.00 -1.16 24.65
CA SER A 97 19.79 -1.62 26.03
C SER A 97 19.86 -3.15 26.21
N GLY A 98 20.17 -3.91 25.16
CA GLY A 98 20.35 -5.36 25.24
C GLY A 98 19.11 -6.20 24.90
N GLY A 99 18.06 -5.60 24.33
CA GLY A 99 16.90 -6.31 23.79
C GLY A 99 15.55 -5.76 24.29
N VAL A 100 14.48 -6.29 23.71
CA VAL A 100 13.10 -5.89 24.01
C VAL A 100 12.45 -6.92 24.92
N PRO A 101 12.03 -6.57 26.15
CA PRO A 101 11.31 -7.49 27.02
C PRO A 101 9.96 -7.87 26.39
N LEU A 102 9.48 -9.09 26.65
CA LEU A 102 8.24 -9.63 26.06
C LEU A 102 7.04 -8.68 26.21
N GLY A 103 6.88 -8.07 27.39
CA GLY A 103 5.80 -7.12 27.65
C GLY A 103 5.85 -5.88 26.73
N ALA A 104 7.05 -5.38 26.40
CA ALA A 104 7.19 -4.26 25.47
C ALA A 104 6.92 -4.68 24.01
N GLN A 105 7.23 -5.93 23.64
CA GLN A 105 6.87 -6.46 22.31
C GLN A 105 5.35 -6.54 22.14
N ILE A 106 4.65 -7.12 23.13
CA ILE A 106 3.19 -7.24 23.13
C ILE A 106 2.54 -5.85 23.12
N LEU A 107 2.99 -4.96 24.00
CA LEU A 107 2.46 -3.60 24.07
C LEU A 107 2.71 -2.84 22.76
N GLY A 108 3.89 -2.99 22.17
CA GLY A 108 4.22 -2.41 20.86
C GLY A 108 3.28 -2.90 19.76
N ALA A 109 3.06 -4.22 19.66
CA ALA A 109 2.14 -4.80 18.67
C ALA A 109 0.70 -4.27 18.83
N ILE A 110 0.22 -4.13 20.08
CA ILE A 110 -1.12 -3.60 20.39
C ILE A 110 -1.24 -2.11 20.09
N LEU A 111 -0.27 -1.30 20.52
CA LEU A 111 -0.34 0.16 20.35
C LEU A 111 -0.12 0.60 18.90
N LEU A 112 0.68 -0.14 18.13
CA LEU A 112 0.91 0.15 16.72
C LEU A 112 -0.26 -0.26 15.82
N ALA A 113 -1.08 -1.23 16.22
CA ALA A 113 -2.12 -1.75 15.33
C ALA A 113 -3.18 -0.69 14.95
N PRO A 114 -3.85 0.04 15.87
CA PRO A 114 -4.85 1.04 15.50
C PRO A 114 -4.36 2.15 14.53
N PRO A 115 -3.23 2.82 14.76
CA PRO A 115 -2.77 3.85 13.84
C PRO A 115 -2.36 3.26 12.48
N LEU A 116 -1.69 2.10 12.45
CA LEU A 116 -1.26 1.50 11.19
C LEU A 116 -2.43 0.97 10.36
N THR A 117 -3.42 0.32 10.99
CA THR A 117 -4.67 -0.10 10.34
C THR A 117 -5.40 1.12 9.76
N ARG A 118 -5.52 2.21 10.53
CA ARG A 118 -6.19 3.42 10.03
C ARG A 118 -5.47 4.03 8.84
N ILE A 119 -4.14 4.16 8.92
CA ILE A 119 -3.30 4.72 7.86
C ILE A 119 -3.37 3.83 6.61
N GLY A 120 -3.20 2.51 6.79
CA GLY A 120 -3.31 1.54 5.70
C GLY A 120 -4.63 1.67 4.96
N TYR A 121 -5.77 1.70 5.68
CA TYR A 121 -7.09 1.84 5.07
C TYR A 121 -7.19 3.10 4.20
N THR A 122 -6.66 4.24 4.65
CA THR A 122 -6.69 5.48 3.86
C THR A 122 -5.88 5.43 2.56
N PHE A 123 -4.89 4.54 2.47
CA PHE A 123 -4.09 4.34 1.27
C PHE A 123 -4.73 3.36 0.28
N VAL A 124 -5.36 2.30 0.78
CA VAL A 124 -5.86 1.20 -0.07
C VAL A 124 -7.36 1.27 -0.38
N HIS A 125 -8.11 2.15 0.30
CA HIS A 125 -9.53 2.34 0.07
C HIS A 125 -9.79 2.90 -1.34
N ASP A 126 -10.79 2.35 -2.01
CA ASP A 126 -11.21 2.78 -3.34
C ASP A 126 -11.82 4.19 -3.30
N ARG A 127 -11.25 5.11 -4.08
CA ARG A 127 -11.69 6.51 -4.12
C ARG A 127 -13.04 6.69 -4.82
N GLU A 128 -13.51 5.70 -5.57
CA GLU A 128 -14.83 5.72 -6.19
C GLU A 128 -15.95 5.39 -5.18
N LEU A 129 -15.62 4.72 -4.08
CA LEU A 129 -16.55 4.36 -3.02
C LEU A 129 -16.51 5.36 -1.87
N ALA A 130 -17.67 5.59 -1.24
CA ALA A 130 -17.74 6.41 -0.04
C ALA A 130 -16.90 5.77 1.08
N PRO A 131 -15.96 6.50 1.71
CA PRO A 131 -15.15 5.95 2.78
C PRO A 131 -15.97 5.80 4.07
N TYR A 132 -15.62 4.81 4.89
CA TYR A 132 -16.15 4.76 6.25
C TYR A 132 -15.67 5.97 7.05
N THR A 133 -16.54 6.56 7.86
CA THR A 133 -16.21 7.72 8.69
C THR A 133 -16.76 7.59 10.11
N GLY A 134 -16.36 8.51 11.00
CA GLY A 134 -16.91 8.63 12.34
C GLY A 134 -16.73 7.38 13.22
N VAL A 135 -17.81 6.99 13.89
CA VAL A 135 -17.83 5.85 14.83
C VAL A 135 -17.70 4.51 14.11
N GLU A 136 -18.27 4.38 12.91
CA GLU A 136 -18.18 3.15 12.13
C GLU A 136 -16.72 2.84 11.78
N LEU A 137 -16.00 3.82 11.22
CA LEU A 137 -14.57 3.66 10.91
C LEU A 137 -13.77 3.30 12.16
N ARG A 138 -14.04 3.97 13.30
CA ARG A 138 -13.35 3.68 14.56
C ARG A 138 -13.54 2.22 14.98
N ASN A 139 -14.78 1.71 14.95
CA ASN A 139 -15.07 0.35 15.38
C ASN A 139 -14.44 -0.68 14.43
N ARG A 140 -14.52 -0.47 13.11
CA ARG A 140 -13.88 -1.35 12.11
C ARG A 140 -12.35 -1.37 12.26
N VAL A 141 -11.73 -0.21 12.49
CA VAL A 141 -10.30 -0.12 12.79
C VAL A 141 -9.95 -0.92 14.04
N LEU A 142 -10.67 -0.73 15.15
CA LEU A 142 -10.37 -1.44 16.39
C LEU A 142 -10.53 -2.97 16.25
N VAL A 143 -11.56 -3.43 15.56
CA VAL A 143 -11.78 -4.86 15.29
C VAL A 143 -10.65 -5.41 14.41
N CYS A 144 -10.33 -4.74 13.29
CA CYS A 144 -9.26 -5.19 12.40
C CYS A 144 -7.89 -5.19 13.09
N SER A 145 -7.59 -4.16 13.89
CA SER A 145 -6.37 -4.11 14.70
C SER A 145 -6.28 -5.25 15.72
N ALA A 146 -7.39 -5.59 16.38
CA ALA A 146 -7.42 -6.73 17.29
C ALA A 146 -7.15 -8.05 16.55
N LEU A 147 -7.72 -8.24 15.35
CA LEU A 147 -7.46 -9.40 14.51
C LEU A 147 -5.99 -9.48 14.06
N PHE A 148 -5.39 -8.36 13.66
CA PHE A 148 -3.97 -8.27 13.32
C PHE A 148 -3.03 -8.55 14.49
N VAL A 149 -3.40 -8.15 15.70
CA VAL A 149 -2.64 -8.55 16.89
C VAL A 149 -2.82 -10.04 17.15
N ALA A 150 -4.04 -10.56 17.02
CA ALA A 150 -4.35 -11.97 17.25
C ALA A 150 -3.62 -12.91 16.28
N THR A 151 -3.34 -12.50 15.04
CA THR A 151 -2.55 -13.34 14.12
C THR A 151 -1.13 -13.60 14.60
N TRP A 152 -0.55 -12.78 15.50
CA TRP A 152 0.74 -13.08 16.12
C TRP A 152 0.72 -14.33 17.01
N ILE A 153 -0.45 -14.80 17.43
CA ILE A 153 -0.61 -16.11 18.10
C ILE A 153 -0.13 -17.23 17.18
N VAL A 154 -0.32 -17.11 15.86
CA VAL A 154 0.19 -18.06 14.86
C VAL A 154 1.71 -18.16 14.99
N TYR A 155 2.42 -17.02 15.00
CA TYR A 155 3.87 -17.00 15.17
C TYR A 155 4.32 -17.49 16.56
N ALA A 156 3.57 -17.14 17.62
CA ALA A 156 3.95 -17.50 18.98
C ALA A 156 3.77 -19.00 19.30
N PHE A 157 2.74 -19.65 18.74
CA PHE A 157 2.34 -21.00 19.15
C PHE A 157 2.58 -22.09 18.10
N ILE A 158 2.45 -21.79 16.80
CA ILE A 158 2.63 -22.82 15.76
C ILE A 158 4.03 -23.44 15.77
N PRO A 159 5.12 -22.68 15.93
CA PRO A 159 6.47 -23.25 16.05
C PRO A 159 6.59 -24.34 17.12
N GLY A 160 6.05 -24.09 18.32
CA GLY A 160 6.10 -25.06 19.41
C GLY A 160 5.14 -26.24 19.21
N TYR A 161 3.94 -26.00 18.68
CA TYR A 161 2.92 -27.04 18.56
C TYR A 161 3.14 -27.98 17.37
N VAL A 162 3.56 -27.44 16.22
CA VAL A 162 3.68 -28.21 14.97
C VAL A 162 5.10 -28.71 14.75
N PHE A 163 6.11 -27.94 15.16
CA PHE A 163 7.52 -28.23 14.89
C PHE A 163 8.32 -28.59 16.15
N GLU A 164 7.65 -28.73 17.31
CA GLU A 164 8.26 -29.11 18.59
C GLU A 164 9.44 -28.22 19.00
N LEU A 165 9.37 -26.93 18.68
CA LEU A 165 10.41 -25.94 19.00
C LEU A 165 10.20 -25.32 20.39
N ASP A 166 11.29 -25.06 21.12
CA ASP A 166 11.22 -24.44 22.45
C ASP A 166 10.90 -22.94 22.36
N ALA A 167 11.29 -22.28 21.26
CA ALA A 167 10.99 -20.88 21.02
C ALA A 167 10.78 -20.56 19.52
N PRO A 168 9.90 -19.58 19.18
CA PRO A 168 9.67 -19.17 17.79
C PRO A 168 10.94 -18.76 17.01
N ARG A 169 11.95 -18.23 17.71
CA ARG A 169 13.24 -17.83 17.13
C ARG A 169 14.08 -19.01 16.58
N GLU A 170 13.80 -20.23 17.03
CA GLU A 170 14.53 -21.45 16.60
C GLU A 170 14.05 -21.98 15.24
N MET A 171 12.97 -21.41 14.74
CA MET A 171 12.41 -21.72 13.44
C MET A 171 13.42 -21.40 12.32
N SER A 172 13.54 -22.28 11.33
CA SER A 172 14.33 -22.00 10.13
C SER A 172 13.73 -20.84 9.34
N TRP A 173 14.54 -20.16 8.53
CA TRP A 173 14.06 -19.04 7.69
C TRP A 173 12.96 -19.44 6.70
N THR A 174 12.97 -20.69 6.23
CA THR A 174 11.93 -21.20 5.33
C THR A 174 10.60 -21.35 6.05
N ILE A 175 10.58 -21.94 7.23
CA ILE A 175 9.36 -22.10 8.03
C ILE A 175 8.86 -20.72 8.47
N ALA A 176 9.75 -19.81 8.86
CA ALA A 176 9.39 -18.44 9.21
C ALA A 176 8.69 -17.72 8.06
N ALA A 177 9.22 -17.82 6.84
CA ALA A 177 8.60 -17.26 5.65
C ALA A 177 7.19 -17.83 5.42
N VAL A 178 7.02 -19.15 5.55
CA VAL A 178 5.70 -19.81 5.43
C VAL A 178 4.73 -19.30 6.51
N THR A 179 5.18 -19.20 7.77
CA THR A 179 4.38 -18.67 8.88
C THR A 179 3.93 -17.23 8.61
N PHE A 180 4.83 -16.37 8.15
CA PHE A 180 4.48 -15.00 7.79
C PHE A 180 3.53 -14.93 6.59
N CYS A 181 3.68 -15.81 5.60
CA CYS A 181 2.71 -15.93 4.50
C CYS A 181 1.32 -16.33 5.00
N VAL A 182 1.22 -17.28 5.94
CA VAL A 182 -0.06 -17.66 6.56
C VAL A 182 -0.67 -16.49 7.33
N MET A 183 0.12 -15.80 8.16
CA MET A 183 -0.33 -14.60 8.88
C MET A 183 -0.80 -13.50 7.93
N LEU A 184 -0.10 -13.32 6.82
CA LEU A 184 -0.45 -12.34 5.79
C LEU A 184 -1.80 -12.68 5.16
N VAL A 185 -2.01 -13.94 4.76
CA VAL A 185 -3.29 -14.41 4.20
C VAL A 185 -4.44 -14.22 5.20
N LEU A 186 -4.26 -14.60 6.46
CA LEU A 186 -5.26 -14.38 7.51
C LEU A 186 -5.56 -12.89 7.71
N GLY A 187 -4.52 -12.04 7.69
CA GLY A 187 -4.66 -10.60 7.76
C GLY A 187 -5.40 -10.02 6.54
N THR A 188 -5.17 -10.55 5.35
CA THR A 188 -5.88 -10.15 4.14
C THR A 188 -7.37 -10.41 4.31
N PHE A 189 -7.77 -11.61 4.72
CA PHE A 189 -9.18 -11.93 4.97
C PHE A 189 -9.80 -11.06 6.07
N ALA A 190 -9.06 -10.79 7.16
CA ALA A 190 -9.51 -9.87 8.21
C ALA A 190 -9.75 -8.45 7.65
N SER A 191 -8.87 -7.97 6.77
CA SER A 191 -8.98 -6.65 6.14
C SER A 191 -10.17 -6.58 5.19
N VAL A 192 -10.32 -7.58 4.33
CA VAL A 192 -11.46 -7.72 3.39
C VAL A 192 -12.76 -7.74 4.18
N ALA A 193 -12.85 -8.53 5.26
CA ALA A 193 -14.06 -8.62 6.06
C ALA A 193 -14.37 -7.32 6.84
N CYS A 194 -13.36 -6.61 7.33
CA CYS A 194 -13.57 -5.39 8.13
C CYS A 194 -13.86 -4.15 7.28
N PHE A 195 -13.29 -4.07 6.08
CA PHE A 195 -13.31 -2.85 5.26
C PHE A 195 -13.89 -3.05 3.85
N GLU A 196 -14.40 -4.24 3.54
CA GLU A 196 -14.99 -4.57 2.23
C GLU A 196 -14.03 -4.31 1.06
N LEU A 197 -12.74 -4.45 1.33
CA LEU A 197 -11.69 -4.26 0.33
C LEU A 197 -11.68 -5.41 -0.67
N GLU A 198 -11.30 -5.12 -1.91
CA GLU A 198 -10.88 -6.17 -2.84
C GLU A 198 -9.64 -6.88 -2.30
N PHE A 199 -9.47 -8.15 -2.69
CA PHE A 199 -8.39 -8.99 -2.16
C PHE A 199 -6.99 -8.36 -2.30
N PRO A 200 -6.58 -7.76 -3.44
CA PRO A 200 -5.27 -7.11 -3.56
C PRO A 200 -5.10 -5.92 -2.58
N ASN A 201 -6.16 -5.14 -2.37
CA ASN A 201 -6.15 -4.00 -1.45
C ASN A 201 -6.11 -4.48 0.01
N GLY A 202 -6.84 -5.56 0.33
CA GLY A 202 -6.74 -6.24 1.63
C GLY A 202 -5.35 -6.79 1.90
N LEU A 203 -4.69 -7.34 0.88
CA LEU A 203 -3.32 -7.85 0.98
C LEU A 203 -2.32 -6.70 1.23
N ALA A 204 -2.44 -5.61 0.49
CA ALA A 204 -1.60 -4.42 0.69
C ALA A 204 -1.81 -3.82 2.09
N HIS A 205 -3.05 -3.79 2.58
CA HIS A 205 -3.40 -3.32 3.92
C HIS A 205 -2.77 -4.16 5.03
N ALA A 206 -2.93 -5.49 4.96
CA ALA A 206 -2.32 -6.41 5.91
C ALA A 206 -0.78 -6.36 5.83
N GLY A 207 -0.24 -6.34 4.62
CA GLY A 207 1.19 -6.22 4.36
C GLY A 207 1.81 -4.99 5.00
N PHE A 208 1.16 -3.82 4.87
CA PHE A 208 1.61 -2.57 5.48
C PHE A 208 1.80 -2.70 7.00
N TYR A 209 0.83 -3.29 7.71
CA TYR A 209 0.94 -3.52 9.15
C TYR A 209 2.11 -4.46 9.48
N TYR A 210 2.16 -5.66 8.88
CA TYR A 210 3.18 -6.65 9.23
C TYR A 210 4.58 -6.18 8.86
N SER A 211 4.77 -5.54 7.70
CA SER A 211 6.07 -5.01 7.30
C SER A 211 6.59 -3.99 8.30
N ILE A 212 5.76 -3.06 8.78
CA ILE A 212 6.21 -2.05 9.75
C ILE A 212 6.56 -2.70 11.09
N VAL A 213 5.71 -3.61 11.60
CA VAL A 213 5.97 -4.28 12.88
C VAL A 213 7.24 -5.14 12.80
N ILE A 214 7.44 -5.90 11.71
CA ILE A 214 8.63 -6.71 11.49
C ILE A 214 9.88 -5.83 11.38
N ILE A 215 9.83 -4.73 10.62
CA ILE A 215 10.97 -3.80 10.49
C ILE A 215 11.33 -3.22 11.86
N LEU A 216 10.36 -2.75 12.64
CA LEU A 216 10.61 -2.21 13.97
C LEU A 216 11.16 -3.27 14.93
N ALA A 217 10.66 -4.50 14.86
CA ALA A 217 11.18 -5.63 15.66
C ALA A 217 12.65 -5.92 15.32
N LEU A 218 12.99 -5.99 14.03
CA LEU A 218 14.36 -6.21 13.56
C LEU A 218 15.31 -5.06 13.97
N VAL A 219 14.86 -3.82 13.84
CA VAL A 219 15.60 -2.62 14.32
C VAL A 219 15.81 -2.69 15.83
N ALA A 220 14.80 -3.13 16.58
CA ALA A 220 14.89 -3.29 18.04
C ALA A 220 15.74 -4.50 18.49
N GLY A 221 16.25 -5.30 17.55
CA GLY A 221 17.09 -6.46 17.85
C GLY A 221 16.32 -7.73 18.22
N VAL A 222 15.02 -7.79 17.91
CA VAL A 222 14.23 -9.00 18.08
C VAL A 222 14.62 -10.02 17.01
N THR A 223 15.10 -11.19 17.43
CA THR A 223 15.42 -12.31 16.53
C THR A 223 14.14 -13.09 16.21
N LEU A 224 13.65 -12.96 14.98
CA LEU A 224 12.40 -13.58 14.56
C LEU A 224 12.55 -15.06 14.15
N ALA A 225 13.72 -15.48 13.68
CA ALA A 225 14.00 -16.83 13.20
C ALA A 225 15.52 -17.06 13.08
N GLY A 226 15.92 -18.32 12.85
CA GLY A 226 17.28 -18.70 12.45
C GLY A 226 18.25 -18.96 13.60
N VAL A 227 17.78 -19.10 14.84
CA VAL A 227 18.61 -19.57 15.96
C VAL A 227 18.66 -21.11 15.92
N GLU A 228 19.83 -21.70 16.14
CA GLU A 228 19.92 -23.16 16.23
C GLU A 228 19.19 -23.66 17.50
N PRO A 229 18.35 -24.72 17.40
CA PRO A 229 17.64 -25.27 18.54
C PRO A 229 18.65 -25.76 19.58
N THR A 230 18.44 -25.37 20.85
CA THR A 230 19.38 -25.73 21.93
C THR A 230 19.11 -27.12 22.56
N GLY A 231 18.08 -27.86 22.09
CA GLY A 231 17.80 -29.24 22.51
C GLY A 231 17.47 -30.15 21.31
N GLY A 232 18.01 -31.37 21.15
CA GLY A 232 18.96 -32.10 21.98
C GLY A 232 19.74 -33.10 21.13
N ARG A 233 21.05 -32.87 20.99
CA ARG A 233 21.97 -33.99 20.79
C ARG A 233 22.05 -34.69 22.14
N ARG A 234 21.32 -35.81 22.32
CA ARG A 234 21.86 -36.85 23.20
C ARG A 234 23.20 -37.20 22.56
N VAL A 235 24.27 -36.58 23.04
CA VAL A 235 25.60 -37.14 22.88
C VAL A 235 25.49 -38.47 23.62
N ILE A 236 25.22 -39.55 22.88
CA ILE A 236 25.49 -40.88 23.38
C ILE A 236 26.99 -40.82 23.69
N PRO A 237 27.42 -40.91 24.95
CA PRO A 237 28.84 -40.93 25.22
C PRO A 237 29.41 -42.13 24.46
N ASP A 238 30.53 -41.92 23.74
CA ASP A 238 31.20 -42.96 22.95
C ASP A 238 31.53 -44.22 23.78
N SER A 239 31.47 -44.12 25.11
CA SER A 239 31.55 -45.24 26.06
C SER A 239 30.44 -46.28 25.95
N ALA A 240 29.38 -46.07 25.14
CA ALA A 240 28.32 -47.05 24.93
C ALA A 240 28.59 -48.03 23.77
N VAL A 241 29.72 -47.88 23.04
CA VAL A 241 30.05 -48.74 21.88
C VAL A 241 30.95 -49.92 22.25
N GLU A 242 31.55 -49.95 23.44
CA GLU A 242 32.36 -51.09 23.89
C GLU A 242 31.51 -52.11 24.67
N MET A 243 30.76 -52.95 23.95
CA MET A 243 30.38 -54.25 24.47
C MET A 243 31.59 -55.20 24.38
N PRO A 244 32.12 -55.74 25.49
CA PRO A 244 33.11 -56.80 25.41
C PRO A 244 32.45 -58.06 24.85
N ALA A 245 33.00 -58.58 23.74
CA ALA A 245 32.63 -59.87 23.21
C ALA A 245 32.86 -60.94 24.29
N GLN A 246 31.77 -61.52 24.78
CA GLN A 246 31.81 -62.62 25.73
C GLN A 246 32.27 -63.88 24.98
N PRO A 247 33.38 -64.55 25.36
CA PRO A 247 33.80 -65.76 24.68
C PRO A 247 32.82 -66.88 25.02
N ALA A 248 32.25 -67.50 23.98
CA ALA A 248 31.42 -68.69 24.11
C ALA A 248 32.23 -69.81 24.79
N ALA A 249 31.77 -70.23 25.97
CA ALA A 249 32.34 -71.35 26.69
C ALA A 249 31.60 -72.64 26.35
N ARG A 250 32.38 -73.60 25.79
CA ARG A 250 32.14 -75.03 25.56
C ARG A 250 31.23 -75.45 24.41
#